data_AF-A0A527ZW23-F1
#
_entry.id   AF-A0A527ZW23-F1
#
_cell.length_a   1.000
_cell.length_b   1.000
_cell.length_c   1.000
_cell.angle_alpha   90.00
_cell.angle_beta   90.00
_cell.angle_gamma   90.00
#
_symmetry.space_group_name_H-M   'P 1'
#
loop_
_entity.id
_entity.type
_entity.pdbx_description
1 polymer ?
#
loop_
_entity_poly.entity_id
_entity_poly.type
_entity_poly.pdbx_seq_one_letter_code
_entity_poly.pdbx_strand_id
1 'polypeptide(L)'
;MHMALASYGSSGVAPNVVQRTTTGAAARATSTVLAWAASTAGNLIVIEFACETNAAAPTTPAGYTLWPSGNAVSGGGWTTSIFYRIATGGETGVTITHGSNVTCSVMREFGNTSGTIDFVAPSTATSANPNPPSLTPAGGAKNYLWVAGASYITTSVSAFSTSYLNGVSGISTSAGHLSRISSAERALDAAVEDPGTLTLAASSIHTAFTYAVSPA
;
A
#
# COMPACT_ATOMS: atom_id res chain seq x y z
N MET A 1 44.48 -12.47 -22.63
CA MET A 1 43.21 -12.76 -21.93
C MET A 1 42.96 -11.63 -20.93
N HIS A 2 42.26 -10.57 -21.34
CA HIS A 2 41.75 -9.57 -20.39
C HIS A 2 40.37 -10.03 -19.96
N MET A 3 40.25 -10.59 -18.76
CA MET A 3 38.96 -10.75 -18.10
C MET A 3 38.55 -9.38 -17.57
N ALA A 4 37.50 -8.81 -18.16
CA ALA A 4 36.83 -7.65 -17.60
C ALA A 4 36.23 -8.05 -16.25
N LEU A 5 36.64 -7.36 -15.18
CA LEU A 5 35.90 -7.39 -13.92
C LEU A 5 34.50 -6.84 -14.21
N ALA A 6 33.48 -7.68 -14.00
CA ALA A 6 32.12 -7.20 -13.84
C ALA A 6 32.12 -6.25 -12.63
N SER A 7 31.92 -4.96 -12.88
CA SER A 7 31.57 -4.02 -11.83
C SER A 7 30.24 -4.50 -11.26
N TYR A 8 30.25 -5.09 -10.07
CA TYR A 8 29.06 -5.19 -9.24
C TYR A 8 28.60 -3.74 -9.01
N GLY A 9 27.60 -3.31 -9.78
CA GLY A 9 27.00 -1.99 -9.62
C GLY A 9 26.56 -1.83 -8.17
N SER A 10 26.81 -0.67 -7.58
CA SER A 10 26.32 -0.34 -6.25
C SER A 10 24.82 -0.61 -6.22
N SER A 11 24.35 -1.51 -5.34
CA SER A 11 22.94 -1.60 -4.98
C SER A 11 22.50 -0.17 -4.63
N GLY A 12 21.63 0.43 -5.46
CA GLY A 12 21.26 1.85 -5.34
C GLY A 12 20.74 2.18 -3.94
N VAL A 13 20.76 3.45 -3.55
CA VAL A 13 20.16 3.86 -2.26
C VAL A 13 18.69 3.44 -2.25
N ALA A 14 18.23 2.82 -1.16
CA ALA A 14 16.84 2.39 -1.06
C ALA A 14 15.88 3.58 -1.26
N PRO A 15 14.70 3.37 -1.89
CA PRO A 15 13.66 4.37 -1.87
C PRO A 15 13.32 4.80 -0.45
N ASN A 16 12.86 6.03 -0.30
CA ASN A 16 12.42 6.56 0.99
C ASN A 16 11.07 7.25 0.85
N VAL A 17 10.26 7.18 1.90
CA VAL A 17 9.03 7.97 1.97
C VAL A 17 9.39 9.43 2.18
N VAL A 18 8.90 10.29 1.30
CA VAL A 18 9.05 11.76 1.39
C VAL A 18 7.77 12.43 1.87
N GLN A 19 6.63 11.78 1.67
CA GLN A 19 5.34 12.27 2.14
C GLN A 19 4.44 11.09 2.51
N ARG A 20 3.65 11.27 3.57
CA ARG A 20 2.65 10.31 4.03
C ARG A 20 1.38 11.04 4.44
N THR A 21 0.25 10.61 3.91
CA THR A 21 -1.06 11.20 4.24
C THR A 21 -2.10 10.09 4.43
N THR A 22 -3.07 10.30 5.31
CA THR A 22 -4.19 9.38 5.52
C THR A 22 -5.50 10.10 5.32
N THR A 23 -6.50 9.41 4.77
CA THR A 23 -7.87 9.91 4.68
C THR A 23 -8.85 8.88 5.24
N GLY A 24 -9.92 9.34 5.86
CA GLY A 24 -10.98 8.51 6.39
C GLY A 24 -12.33 9.16 6.19
N ALA A 25 -13.27 8.45 5.57
CA ALA A 25 -14.62 8.96 5.36
C ALA A 25 -15.44 8.91 6.66
N ALA A 26 -16.18 9.99 6.93
CA ALA A 26 -17.13 10.07 8.06
C ALA A 26 -18.54 9.58 7.71
N ALA A 27 -18.82 9.38 6.41
CA ALA A 27 -20.11 8.93 5.91
C ALA A 27 -19.92 8.16 4.59
N ARG A 28 -20.99 7.52 4.12
CA ARG A 28 -21.02 6.92 2.79
C ARG A 28 -21.04 8.01 1.72
N ALA A 29 -20.22 7.85 0.69
CA ALA A 29 -20.18 8.73 -0.46
C ALA A 29 -19.89 7.92 -1.73
N THR A 30 -20.04 8.54 -2.89
CA THR A 30 -19.70 7.95 -4.20
C THR A 30 -18.32 8.36 -4.71
N SER A 31 -17.62 9.19 -3.96
CA SER A 31 -16.24 9.56 -4.23
C SER A 31 -15.50 9.90 -2.95
N THR A 32 -14.18 9.76 -3.00
CA THR A 32 -13.26 10.19 -1.95
C THR A 32 -12.22 11.10 -2.56
N VAL A 33 -12.14 12.33 -2.08
CA VAL A 33 -11.06 13.27 -2.41
C VAL A 33 -9.90 13.01 -1.47
N LEU A 34 -8.75 12.69 -2.04
CA LEU A 34 -7.48 12.57 -1.34
C LEU A 34 -6.68 13.84 -1.62
N ALA A 35 -6.18 14.50 -0.59
CA ALA A 35 -5.39 15.73 -0.70
C ALA A 35 -4.03 15.55 -0.02
N TRP A 36 -3.00 16.19 -0.56
CA TRP A 36 -1.61 16.14 -0.07
C TRP A 36 -0.80 17.37 -0.52
N ALA A 37 0.40 17.55 0.02
CA ALA A 37 1.29 18.64 -0.43
C ALA A 37 1.90 18.30 -1.79
N ALA A 38 2.11 19.32 -2.62
CA ALA A 38 2.55 19.18 -4.01
C ALA A 38 3.67 18.13 -4.19
N SER A 39 3.39 17.10 -5.00
CA SER A 39 4.35 16.04 -5.29
C SER A 39 5.53 16.52 -6.13
N THR A 40 6.67 15.87 -5.96
CA THR A 40 7.87 16.14 -6.74
C THR A 40 7.87 15.31 -8.01
N ALA A 41 8.19 15.93 -9.15
CA ALA A 41 8.28 15.20 -10.42
C ALA A 41 9.29 14.04 -10.33
N GLY A 42 8.92 12.88 -10.87
CA GLY A 42 9.74 11.66 -10.84
C GLY A 42 9.56 10.79 -9.59
N ASN A 43 8.96 11.31 -8.52
CA ASN A 43 8.62 10.47 -7.36
C ASN A 43 7.48 9.50 -7.67
N LEU A 44 7.42 8.39 -6.96
CA LEU A 44 6.31 7.44 -7.06
C LEU A 44 5.23 7.79 -6.02
N ILE A 45 3.99 8.01 -6.45
CA ILE A 45 2.83 8.10 -5.57
C ILE A 45 2.17 6.73 -5.51
N VAL A 46 1.90 6.23 -4.31
CA VAL A 46 1.13 5.01 -4.06
C VAL A 46 0.01 5.31 -3.09
N ILE A 47 -1.19 4.83 -3.40
CA ILE A 47 -2.40 4.97 -2.61
C ILE A 47 -2.91 3.58 -2.27
N GLU A 48 -2.86 3.24 -1.00
CA GLU A 48 -3.53 2.09 -0.41
C GLU A 48 -4.94 2.53 -0.03
N PHE A 49 -5.96 1.94 -0.65
CA PHE A 49 -7.35 2.36 -0.52
C PHE A 49 -8.20 1.18 -0.06
N ALA A 50 -8.84 1.32 1.10
CA ALA A 50 -9.87 0.41 1.56
C ALA A 50 -11.25 1.05 1.38
N CYS A 51 -12.13 0.32 0.73
CA CYS A 51 -13.48 0.73 0.41
C CYS A 51 -14.42 -0.37 0.87
N GLU A 52 -15.47 -0.04 1.62
CA GLU A 52 -16.60 -0.96 1.72
C GLU A 52 -17.12 -1.27 0.29
N THR A 53 -17.75 -2.41 0.05
CA THR A 53 -18.35 -2.76 -1.25
C THR A 53 -19.79 -3.16 -1.07
N ASN A 54 -20.59 -2.19 -0.63
CA ASN A 54 -22.04 -2.34 -0.63
C ASN A 54 -22.68 -1.95 -1.99
N ALA A 55 -21.94 -1.25 -2.86
CA ALA A 55 -22.52 -0.63 -4.06
C ALA A 55 -21.65 -0.67 -5.33
N ALA A 56 -20.31 -0.66 -5.23
CA ALA A 56 -19.37 -0.91 -6.34
C ALA A 56 -17.92 -0.82 -5.86
N ALA A 57 -17.00 -1.46 -6.61
CA ALA A 57 -15.56 -1.32 -6.41
C ALA A 57 -15.06 0.10 -6.82
N PRO A 58 -13.93 0.57 -6.25
CA PRO A 58 -13.32 1.82 -6.68
C PRO A 58 -12.83 1.79 -8.13
N THR A 59 -12.98 2.90 -8.85
CA THR A 59 -12.44 3.06 -10.20
C THR A 59 -11.00 3.57 -10.14
N THR A 60 -10.13 3.05 -11.00
CA THR A 60 -8.75 3.54 -11.16
C THR A 60 -8.76 5.01 -11.61
N PRO A 61 -8.12 5.93 -10.85
CA PRO A 61 -8.03 7.32 -11.28
C PRO A 61 -7.21 7.50 -12.55
N ALA A 62 -7.50 8.56 -13.31
CA ALA A 62 -6.78 8.86 -14.54
C ALA A 62 -5.27 9.04 -14.30
N GLY A 63 -4.46 8.38 -15.13
CA GLY A 63 -2.99 8.40 -15.02
C GLY A 63 -2.42 7.54 -13.88
N TYR A 64 -3.25 6.81 -13.15
CA TYR A 64 -2.81 5.80 -12.21
C TYR A 64 -2.90 4.40 -12.82
N THR A 65 -1.97 3.55 -12.44
CA THR A 65 -2.06 2.11 -12.64
C THR A 65 -2.68 1.50 -11.39
N LEU A 66 -3.65 0.61 -11.59
CA LEU A 66 -4.14 -0.28 -10.55
C LEU A 66 -3.23 -1.50 -10.50
N TRP A 67 -2.83 -1.88 -9.30
CA TRP A 67 -2.15 -3.13 -9.04
C TRP A 67 -2.90 -4.33 -9.70
N PRO A 68 -2.26 -5.17 -10.55
CA PRO A 68 -2.94 -6.28 -11.18
C PRO A 68 -3.31 -7.36 -10.17
N SER A 69 -4.62 -7.47 -9.93
CA SER A 69 -5.37 -8.50 -9.18
C SER A 69 -5.14 -8.57 -7.67
N GLY A 70 -6.15 -8.07 -6.96
CA GLY A 70 -6.34 -8.28 -5.54
C GLY A 70 -7.58 -7.59 -4.99
N ASN A 71 -8.72 -7.61 -5.71
CA ASN A 71 -9.99 -7.50 -4.99
C ASN A 71 -9.94 -8.62 -3.95
N ALA A 72 -10.18 -8.30 -2.68
CA ALA A 72 -10.39 -9.33 -1.69
C ALA A 72 -11.42 -10.32 -2.27
N VAL A 73 -11.08 -11.60 -2.23
CA VAL A 73 -11.95 -12.69 -2.65
C VAL A 73 -13.28 -12.53 -1.90
N SER A 74 -14.36 -12.65 -2.67
CA SER A 74 -15.77 -12.71 -2.28
C SER A 74 -16.03 -13.24 -0.86
N GLY A 75 -16.76 -12.46 -0.06
CA GLY A 75 -17.38 -12.93 1.18
C GLY A 75 -17.64 -11.83 2.22
N GLY A 76 -16.79 -10.79 2.27
CA GLY A 76 -16.99 -9.60 3.09
C GLY A 76 -17.20 -8.38 2.19
N GLY A 77 -18.19 -7.53 2.49
CA GLY A 77 -18.51 -6.34 1.69
C GLY A 77 -17.45 -5.24 1.77
N TRP A 78 -16.19 -5.50 1.38
CA TRP A 78 -15.17 -4.48 1.12
C TRP A 78 -14.19 -4.87 0.01
N THR A 79 -13.32 -3.92 -0.36
CA THR A 79 -12.26 -4.05 -1.36
C THR A 79 -11.04 -3.27 -0.91
N THR A 80 -9.87 -3.87 -1.15
CA THR A 80 -8.57 -3.21 -1.04
C THR A 80 -8.06 -2.95 -2.43
N SER A 81 -7.63 -1.73 -2.71
CA SER A 81 -7.05 -1.34 -3.99
C SER A 81 -5.75 -0.61 -3.73
N ILE A 82 -4.73 -0.90 -4.53
CA ILE A 82 -3.48 -0.16 -4.51
C ILE A 82 -3.33 0.51 -5.88
N PHE A 83 -3.35 1.85 -5.87
CA PHE A 83 -3.14 2.67 -7.06
C PHE A 83 -1.75 3.27 -7.00
N TYR A 84 -1.06 3.36 -8.13
CA TYR A 84 0.23 4.04 -8.19
C TYR A 84 0.43 4.79 -9.49
N ARG A 85 1.30 5.80 -9.45
CA ARG A 85 1.79 6.53 -10.62
C ARG A 85 3.12 7.19 -10.33
N ILE A 86 3.86 7.50 -11.39
CA ILE A 86 4.96 8.45 -11.31
C ILE A 86 4.36 9.86 -11.33
N ALA A 87 4.79 10.70 -10.38
CA ALA A 87 4.40 12.09 -10.29
C ALA A 87 5.02 12.89 -11.45
N THR A 88 4.21 13.76 -12.05
CA THR A 88 4.66 14.74 -13.06
C THR A 88 5.10 16.05 -12.42
N GLY A 89 4.86 16.22 -11.11
CA GLY A 89 5.18 17.41 -10.33
C GLY A 89 3.95 18.29 -10.11
N GLY A 90 3.79 18.77 -8.88
CA GLY A 90 2.74 19.72 -8.51
C GLY A 90 1.37 19.10 -8.21
N GLU A 91 1.20 17.77 -8.32
CA GLU A 91 -0.07 17.14 -7.95
C GLU A 91 -0.34 17.29 -6.45
N THR A 92 -1.55 17.73 -6.08
CA THR A 92 -1.95 18.00 -4.69
C THR A 92 -3.10 17.11 -4.23
N GLY A 93 -3.56 16.19 -5.09
CA GLY A 93 -4.67 15.32 -4.76
C GLY A 93 -5.14 14.46 -5.92
N VAL A 94 -6.05 13.55 -5.62
CA VAL A 94 -6.80 12.77 -6.59
C VAL A 94 -8.19 12.48 -6.05
N THR A 95 -9.17 12.37 -6.95
CA THR A 95 -10.49 11.86 -6.59
C THR A 95 -10.62 10.41 -7.04
N ILE A 96 -10.97 9.53 -6.11
CA ILE A 96 -11.30 8.13 -6.40
C ILE A 96 -12.83 8.00 -6.39
N THR A 97 -13.42 7.59 -7.51
CA THR A 97 -14.86 7.31 -7.61
C THR A 97 -15.13 5.87 -7.20
N HIS A 98 -16.26 5.63 -6.52
CA HIS A 98 -16.70 4.31 -6.06
C HIS A 98 -18.24 4.29 -5.88
N GLY A 99 -18.82 3.15 -5.49
CA GLY A 99 -20.21 3.09 -5.04
C GLY A 99 -20.43 3.84 -3.70
N SER A 100 -21.66 3.85 -3.18
CA SER A 100 -22.03 4.48 -1.89
C SER A 100 -21.41 3.81 -0.65
N ASN A 101 -20.10 3.97 -0.48
CA ASN A 101 -19.27 3.22 0.44
C ASN A 101 -18.61 4.12 1.50
N VAL A 102 -18.22 3.52 2.63
CA VAL A 102 -17.28 4.13 3.57
C VAL A 102 -15.86 3.74 3.20
N THR A 103 -14.95 4.71 3.16
CA THR A 103 -13.58 4.52 2.66
C THR A 103 -12.54 5.02 3.65
N CYS A 104 -11.32 4.53 3.49
CA CYS A 104 -10.13 5.09 4.10
C CYS A 104 -8.91 4.80 3.24
N SER A 105 -7.84 5.56 3.44
CA SER A 105 -6.63 5.41 2.67
C SER A 105 -5.37 5.75 3.45
N VAL A 106 -4.27 5.18 2.96
CA VAL A 106 -2.91 5.61 3.24
C VAL A 106 -2.28 5.94 1.90
N MET A 107 -1.77 7.16 1.75
CA MET A 107 -0.97 7.58 0.62
C MET A 107 0.49 7.74 1.04
N ARG A 108 1.40 7.27 0.19
CA ARG A 108 2.84 7.52 0.29
C ARG A 108 3.37 8.08 -1.03
N GLU A 109 4.28 9.04 -0.90
CA GLU A 109 5.15 9.45 -2.00
C GLU A 109 6.57 8.97 -1.69
N PHE A 110 7.21 8.35 -2.68
CA PHE A 110 8.54 7.77 -2.57
C PHE A 110 9.53 8.51 -3.49
N GLY A 111 10.64 8.94 -2.90
CA GLY A 111 11.83 9.39 -3.64
C GLY A 111 12.81 8.24 -3.86
N ASN A 112 13.89 8.51 -4.61
CA ASN A 112 14.97 7.56 -4.91
C ASN A 112 14.47 6.24 -5.51
N THR A 113 13.47 6.31 -6.39
CA THR A 113 12.81 5.16 -7.00
C THR A 113 12.96 5.18 -8.51
N SER A 114 12.99 3.99 -9.13
CA SER A 114 12.88 3.83 -10.59
C SER A 114 11.46 4.05 -11.11
N GLY A 115 10.48 4.29 -10.22
CA GLY A 115 9.07 4.38 -10.57
C GLY A 115 8.40 3.02 -10.81
N THR A 116 9.11 1.91 -10.57
CA THR A 116 8.53 0.56 -10.64
C THR A 116 8.22 0.04 -9.25
N ILE A 117 7.12 -0.72 -9.17
CA ILE A 117 6.65 -1.37 -7.96
C ILE A 117 6.35 -2.84 -8.30
N ASP A 118 6.84 -3.74 -7.46
CA ASP A 118 6.57 -5.17 -7.53
C ASP A 118 5.52 -5.54 -6.47
N PHE A 119 4.68 -6.52 -6.78
CA PHE A 119 3.56 -6.94 -5.92
C PHE A 119 3.34 -8.44 -5.96
N VAL A 120 2.59 -8.95 -4.98
CA VAL A 120 2.14 -10.34 -4.88
C VAL A 120 0.68 -10.38 -4.47
N ALA A 121 -0.09 -11.34 -5.01
CA ALA A 121 -1.52 -11.51 -4.71
C ALA A 121 -1.79 -11.46 -3.19
N PRO A 122 -2.86 -10.76 -2.74
CA PRO A 122 -3.05 -10.51 -1.32
C PRO A 122 -3.54 -11.79 -0.62
N SER A 123 -3.27 -11.89 0.68
CA SER A 123 -3.84 -12.94 1.51
C SER A 123 -5.13 -12.44 2.17
N THR A 124 -6.09 -13.33 2.36
CA THR A 124 -7.36 -13.01 3.05
C THR A 124 -7.66 -14.07 4.11
N ALA A 125 -8.09 -13.63 5.28
CA ALA A 125 -8.47 -14.52 6.38
C ALA A 125 -9.33 -13.78 7.42
N THR A 126 -9.77 -14.51 8.45
CA THR A 126 -10.34 -13.97 9.68
C THR A 126 -9.43 -14.34 10.84
N SER A 127 -8.68 -13.39 11.38
CA SER A 127 -7.80 -13.63 12.53
C SER A 127 -7.39 -12.30 13.18
N ALA A 128 -6.71 -12.37 14.33
CA ALA A 128 -6.03 -11.23 14.93
C ALA A 128 -4.62 -11.02 14.38
N ASN A 129 -4.15 -11.87 13.46
CA ASN A 129 -2.78 -11.87 12.96
C ASN A 129 -2.78 -11.94 11.42
N PRO A 130 -3.13 -10.84 10.72
CA PRO A 130 -2.96 -10.76 9.28
C PRO A 130 -1.51 -11.07 8.89
N ASN A 131 -1.34 -11.96 7.92
CA ASN A 131 -0.03 -12.36 7.41
C ASN A 131 0.15 -11.89 5.95
N PRO A 132 0.72 -10.70 5.72
CA PRO A 132 1.11 -10.24 4.40
C PRO A 132 1.90 -11.32 3.65
N PRO A 133 1.58 -11.57 2.37
CA PRO A 133 2.26 -12.58 1.55
C PRO A 133 3.75 -12.24 1.35
N SER A 134 4.61 -13.27 1.26
CA SER A 134 6.00 -13.09 0.84
C SER A 134 6.06 -12.65 -0.63
N LEU A 135 7.01 -11.77 -0.95
CA LEU A 135 7.19 -11.18 -2.28
C LEU A 135 8.61 -11.43 -2.80
N THR A 136 8.70 -11.85 -4.06
CA THR A 136 9.92 -11.95 -4.86
C THR A 136 9.85 -10.93 -5.99
N PRO A 137 10.47 -9.74 -5.87
CA PRO A 137 10.50 -8.75 -6.94
C PRO A 137 11.20 -9.28 -8.19
N ALA A 138 10.71 -8.88 -9.37
CA ALA A 138 11.27 -9.33 -10.64
C ALA A 138 12.74 -8.91 -10.85
N GLY A 139 13.17 -7.84 -10.17
CA GLY A 139 14.52 -7.29 -10.25
C GLY A 139 15.62 -8.06 -9.51
N GLY A 140 15.29 -9.15 -8.81
CA GLY A 140 16.24 -9.87 -7.95
C GLY A 140 16.62 -9.08 -6.71
N ALA A 141 17.77 -9.37 -6.09
CA ALA A 141 18.23 -8.68 -4.88
C ALA A 141 18.63 -7.23 -5.17
N LYS A 142 17.96 -6.29 -4.51
CA LYS A 142 18.24 -4.85 -4.52
C LYS A 142 17.80 -4.25 -3.19
N ASN A 143 18.28 -3.05 -2.88
CA ASN A 143 17.79 -2.21 -1.79
C ASN A 143 16.34 -1.72 -2.03
N TYR A 144 15.35 -2.58 -1.90
CA TYR A 144 13.95 -2.17 -2.00
C TYR A 144 13.50 -1.44 -0.74
N LEU A 145 12.46 -0.62 -0.89
CA LEU A 145 11.60 -0.27 0.22
C LEU A 145 10.36 -1.17 0.17
N TRP A 146 10.30 -2.11 1.11
CA TRP A 146 9.21 -3.05 1.29
C TRP A 146 8.11 -2.40 2.11
N VAL A 147 6.86 -2.54 1.68
CA VAL A 147 5.69 -2.13 2.45
C VAL A 147 4.79 -3.33 2.64
N ALA A 148 4.38 -3.55 3.88
CA ALA A 148 3.47 -4.61 4.26
C ALA A 148 2.35 -4.06 5.12
N GLY A 149 1.15 -4.59 4.94
CA GLY A 149 -0.03 -4.08 5.62
C GLY A 149 -1.25 -4.96 5.49
N ALA A 150 -2.36 -4.47 6.04
CA ALA A 150 -3.66 -5.06 5.83
C ALA A 150 -4.78 -4.02 5.89
N SER A 151 -5.86 -4.28 5.16
CA SER A 151 -7.17 -3.70 5.44
C SER A 151 -7.99 -4.62 6.33
N TYR A 152 -8.84 -4.03 7.17
CA TYR A 152 -9.64 -4.72 8.18
C TYR A 152 -10.77 -3.81 8.67
N ILE A 153 -11.63 -4.32 9.56
CA ILE A 153 -12.77 -3.55 10.08
C ILE A 153 -12.81 -3.53 11.60
N THR A 154 -13.38 -2.48 12.19
CA THR A 154 -13.80 -2.35 13.61
C THR A 154 -12.72 -2.48 14.70
N THR A 155 -11.57 -3.09 14.41
CA THR A 155 -10.42 -3.29 15.32
C THR A 155 -9.28 -2.31 15.00
N SER A 156 -8.12 -2.41 15.64
CA SER A 156 -6.94 -1.59 15.36
C SER A 156 -5.68 -2.45 15.23
N VAL A 157 -4.67 -1.99 14.50
CA VAL A 157 -3.32 -2.55 14.62
C VAL A 157 -2.75 -2.18 15.99
N SER A 158 -2.23 -3.17 16.70
CA SER A 158 -1.53 -3.02 17.98
C SER A 158 -0.02 -3.14 17.83
N ALA A 159 0.44 -3.87 16.82
CA ALA A 159 1.86 -3.98 16.46
C ALA A 159 2.01 -4.34 14.98
N PHE A 160 3.05 -3.81 14.35
CA PHE A 160 3.59 -4.32 13.10
C PHE A 160 4.74 -5.31 13.40
N SER A 161 5.16 -6.08 12.40
CA SER A 161 6.34 -6.94 12.51
C SER A 161 7.57 -6.14 12.98
N THR A 162 8.42 -6.71 13.84
CA THR A 162 9.50 -5.98 14.54
C THR A 162 10.43 -5.15 13.64
N SER A 163 10.67 -5.59 12.40
CA SER A 163 11.55 -4.91 11.44
C SER A 163 10.82 -3.91 10.54
N TYR A 164 9.50 -3.83 10.63
CA TYR A 164 8.66 -2.91 9.86
C TYR A 164 8.35 -1.69 10.72
N LEU A 165 8.86 -0.55 10.31
CA LEU A 165 8.82 0.70 11.05
C LEU A 165 7.84 1.68 10.40
N ASN A 166 7.67 2.85 11.02
CA ASN A 166 6.87 3.96 10.49
C ASN A 166 5.43 3.57 10.13
N GLY A 167 4.85 2.68 10.94
CA GLY A 167 3.48 2.20 10.78
C GLY A 167 2.47 3.35 10.77
N VAL A 168 1.47 3.23 9.90
CA VAL A 168 0.40 4.22 9.73
C VAL A 168 -0.93 3.54 9.47
N SER A 169 -2.02 4.22 9.83
CA SER A 169 -3.38 3.73 9.65
C SER A 169 -4.28 4.79 9.03
N GLY A 170 -4.93 4.44 7.92
CA GLY A 170 -6.13 5.12 7.44
C GLY A 170 -7.34 4.54 8.15
N ILE A 171 -8.18 5.40 8.73
CA ILE A 171 -9.31 4.98 9.58
C ILE A 171 -10.54 5.78 9.17
N SER A 172 -11.60 5.11 8.72
CA SER A 172 -12.90 5.77 8.57
C SER A 172 -13.53 6.05 9.94
N THR A 173 -14.31 7.12 10.02
CA THR A 173 -14.98 7.54 11.26
C THR A 173 -16.50 7.38 11.20
N SER A 174 -17.01 6.77 10.14
CA SER A 174 -18.44 6.48 9.97
C SER A 174 -18.96 5.57 11.08
N ALA A 175 -20.03 5.99 11.75
CA ALA A 175 -20.67 5.22 12.81
C ALA A 175 -21.15 3.86 12.30
N GLY A 176 -20.79 2.78 13.00
CA GLY A 176 -21.19 1.40 12.67
C GLY A 176 -20.43 0.75 11.49
N HIS A 177 -19.61 1.51 10.75
CA HIS A 177 -18.87 1.01 9.58
C HIS A 177 -17.44 1.57 9.57
N LEU A 178 -16.55 0.88 10.27
CA LEU A 178 -15.15 1.29 10.42
C LEU A 178 -14.28 0.51 9.45
N SER A 179 -14.14 1.00 8.22
CA SER A 179 -13.12 0.56 7.27
C SER A 179 -11.76 1.08 7.72
N ARG A 180 -10.75 0.21 7.73
CA ARG A 180 -9.39 0.56 8.13
C ARG A 180 -8.39 -0.06 7.18
N ILE A 181 -7.27 0.63 6.99
CA ILE A 181 -6.11 0.11 6.30
C ILE A 181 -4.87 0.55 7.04
N SER A 182 -3.88 -0.33 7.16
CA SER A 182 -2.65 -0.01 7.87
C SER A 182 -1.47 -0.72 7.25
N SER A 183 -0.34 -0.04 7.25
CA SER A 183 0.89 -0.56 6.67
C SER A 183 2.10 0.08 7.31
N ALA A 184 3.21 -0.64 7.27
CA ALA A 184 4.51 -0.21 7.73
C ALA A 184 5.55 -0.55 6.65
N GLU A 185 6.76 -0.03 6.81
CA GLU A 185 7.80 -0.11 5.78
C GLU A 185 9.15 -0.59 6.33
N ARG A 186 9.94 -1.20 5.45
CA ARG A 186 11.28 -1.70 5.74
C ARG A 186 12.18 -1.51 4.53
N ALA A 187 13.32 -0.85 4.70
CA ALA A 187 14.37 -0.85 3.67
C ALA A 187 15.26 -2.09 3.85
N LEU A 188 15.44 -2.89 2.80
CA LEU A 188 16.22 -4.13 2.87
C LEU A 188 16.73 -4.55 1.48
N ASP A 189 18.01 -4.92 1.43
CA ASP A 189 18.58 -5.64 0.28
C ASP A 189 18.18 -7.12 0.35
N ALA A 190 17.20 -7.51 -0.47
CA ALA A 190 16.76 -8.89 -0.54
C ALA A 190 16.14 -9.22 -1.90
N ALA A 191 16.31 -10.46 -2.37
CA ALA A 191 15.60 -10.98 -3.54
C ALA A 191 14.18 -11.47 -3.19
N VAL A 192 13.94 -11.76 -1.90
CA VAL A 192 12.66 -12.23 -1.35
C VAL A 192 12.52 -11.63 0.03
N GLU A 193 11.34 -11.13 0.36
CA GLU A 193 11.00 -10.72 1.72
C GLU A 193 9.71 -11.40 2.16
N ASP A 194 9.71 -11.90 3.40
CA ASP A 194 8.51 -12.30 4.13
C ASP A 194 8.34 -11.29 5.27
N PRO A 195 7.32 -10.41 5.21
CA PRO A 195 7.11 -9.41 6.25
C PRO A 195 6.78 -10.02 7.62
N GLY A 196 6.29 -11.26 7.67
CA GLY A 196 5.63 -11.82 8.83
C GLY A 196 4.34 -11.10 9.20
N THR A 197 3.75 -11.47 10.33
CA THR A 197 2.42 -11.00 10.73
C THR A 197 2.41 -9.63 11.40
N LEU A 198 1.43 -8.80 11.06
CA LEU A 198 0.99 -7.72 11.95
C LEU A 198 -0.04 -8.24 12.98
N THR A 199 -0.24 -7.51 14.08
CA THR A 199 -1.17 -7.89 15.15
C THR A 199 -2.30 -6.89 15.27
N LEU A 200 -3.54 -7.35 15.13
CA LEU A 200 -4.76 -6.61 15.43
C LEU A 200 -5.13 -6.77 16.91
N ALA A 201 -5.76 -5.75 17.50
CA ALA A 201 -6.22 -5.78 18.90
C ALA A 201 -7.34 -6.80 19.16
N ALA A 202 -8.01 -7.25 18.08
CA ALA A 202 -9.05 -8.28 18.08
C ALA A 202 -9.13 -8.90 16.68
N SER A 203 -9.66 -10.13 16.61
CA SER A 203 -9.85 -10.83 15.34
C SER A 203 -10.77 -10.03 14.39
N SER A 204 -10.37 -9.93 13.13
CA SER A 204 -11.17 -9.32 12.06
C SER A 204 -10.96 -10.09 10.77
N ILE A 205 -12.00 -10.08 9.92
CA ILE A 205 -11.81 -10.29 8.49
C ILE A 205 -10.83 -9.24 7.96
N HIS A 206 -9.89 -9.65 7.11
CA HIS A 206 -8.84 -8.76 6.62
C HIS A 206 -8.31 -9.15 5.24
N THR A 207 -7.62 -8.21 4.59
CA THR A 207 -6.86 -8.42 3.36
C THR A 207 -5.44 -7.90 3.58
N ALA A 208 -4.48 -8.80 3.67
CA ALA A 208 -3.08 -8.45 3.87
C ALA A 208 -2.32 -8.41 2.54
N PHE A 209 -1.38 -7.47 2.43
CA PHE A 209 -0.69 -7.16 1.19
C PHE A 209 0.78 -6.82 1.44
N THR A 210 1.60 -7.08 0.42
CA THR A 210 3.01 -6.73 0.37
C THR A 210 3.33 -6.15 -1.00
N TYR A 211 4.09 -5.06 -1.02
CA TYR A 211 4.68 -4.50 -2.23
C TYR A 211 6.10 -4.02 -2.00
N ALA A 212 6.90 -3.97 -3.05
CA ALA A 212 8.27 -3.50 -3.03
C ALA A 212 8.45 -2.35 -4.01
N VAL A 213 8.95 -1.21 -3.53
CA VAL A 213 9.34 -0.08 -4.37
C VAL A 213 10.79 -0.27 -4.76
N SER A 214 11.06 -0.28 -6.07
CA SER A 214 12.42 -0.46 -6.60
C SER A 214 13.27 0.81 -6.44
N PRO A 215 14.56 0.66 -6.10
CA PRO A 215 15.51 1.77 -6.12
C PRO A 215 15.70 2.31 -7.55
N ALA A 216 16.12 3.58 -7.63
CA ALA A 216 16.48 4.26 -8.89
C ALA A 216 17.61 3.55 -9.67
#